data_AF-A0A2Z4GHD6-F1
#
_entry.id   AF-A0A2Z4GHD6-F1
#
_cell.length_a   1.000
_cell.length_b   1.000
_cell.length_c   1.000
_cell.angle_alpha   90.00
_cell.angle_beta   90.00
_cell.angle_gamma   90.00
#
_symmetry.space_group_name_H-M   'P 1'
#
loop_
_entity.id
_entity.type
_entity.pdbx_description
1 polymer ?
#
loop_
_entity_poly.entity_id
_entity_poly.type
_entity_poly.pdbx_seq_one_letter_code
_entity_poly.pdbx_strand_id
1 'polypeptide(L)' 'MKQIIMNCIFSNNSANSNGGAISMSSIGGNLSAQITNCVFNANGIEHLRYDDGNANTQPHFMNCTFYGALLQE' A
#
# COMPACT_ATOMS: atom_id res chain seq x y z
N MET A 1 -10.05 6.47 -11.94
CA MET A 1 -10.57 5.09 -11.79
C MET A 1 -10.29 4.64 -10.38
N LYS A 2 -11.25 4.00 -9.71
CA LYS A 2 -11.10 3.51 -8.35
C LYS A 2 -10.48 2.11 -8.37
N GLN A 3 -9.29 1.94 -7.78
CA GLN A 3 -8.69 0.62 -7.62
C GLN A 3 -9.31 -0.10 -6.42
N ILE A 4 -9.58 -1.39 -6.54
CA ILE A 4 -10.13 -2.21 -5.45
C ILE A 4 -9.25 -3.45 -5.29
N ILE A 5 -8.75 -3.65 -4.08
CA ILE A 5 -7.97 -4.81 -3.65
C ILE A 5 -8.73 -5.44 -2.48
N MET A 6 -9.03 -6.74 -2.57
CA MET A 6 -9.79 -7.42 -1.53
C MET A 6 -9.36 -8.86 -1.31
N ASN A 7 -9.36 -9.28 -0.04
CA ASN A 7 -9.08 -10.67 0.37
C ASN A 7 -7.71 -11.18 -0.11
N CYS A 8 -6.68 -10.32 -0.06
CA CYS A 8 -5.32 -10.65 -0.49
C CYS A 8 -4.37 -10.78 0.71
N ILE A 9 -3.37 -11.64 0.55
CA ILE A 9 -2.22 -11.73 1.45
C ILE A 9 -0.98 -11.31 0.68
N PHE A 10 -0.32 -10.24 1.13
CA PHE A 10 0.97 -9.78 0.65
C PHE A 10 2.03 -10.18 1.67
N SER A 11 2.86 -11.18 1.34
CA SER A 11 3.89 -11.68 2.25
C SER A 11 5.28 -11.71 1.64
N ASN A 12 6.28 -11.32 2.45
CA ASN A 12 7.70 -11.38 2.10
C ASN A 12 8.07 -10.67 0.77
N ASN A 13 7.31 -9.65 0.39
CA ASN A 13 7.64 -8.82 -0.78
C ASN A 13 8.69 -7.77 -0.40
N SER A 14 9.56 -7.40 -1.33
CA SER A 14 10.59 -6.39 -1.12
C SER A 14 10.72 -5.49 -2.33
N ALA A 15 10.95 -4.20 -2.09
CA ALA A 15 11.24 -3.19 -3.10
C ALA A 15 12.43 -2.35 -2.63
N ASN A 16 13.30 -1.99 -3.57
CA ASN A 16 14.53 -1.26 -3.25
C ASN A 16 14.29 0.22 -2.88
N SER A 17 13.13 0.78 -3.23
CA SER A 17 12.84 2.20 -3.07
C SER A 17 11.57 2.46 -2.29
N ASN A 18 10.43 1.95 -2.76
CA ASN A 18 9.11 2.40 -2.32
C ASN A 18 8.13 1.24 -2.19
N GLY A 19 7.48 1.14 -1.03
CA GLY A 19 6.33 0.27 -0.78
C GLY A 19 6.65 -1.21 -1.02
N GLY A 20 7.13 -1.90 0.01
CA GLY A 20 7.59 -3.29 -0.08
C GLY A 20 6.60 -4.27 -0.70
N ALA A 21 5.29 -4.02 -0.60
CA ALA A 21 4.22 -4.79 -1.24
C ALA A 21 3.48 -4.00 -2.33
N ILE A 22 3.06 -2.76 -2.06
CA ILE A 22 2.28 -1.97 -3.01
C ILE A 22 2.79 -0.52 -3.01
N SER A 23 3.00 0.02 -4.21
CA SER A 23 3.21 1.43 -4.45
C SER A 23 2.06 1.98 -5.30
N MET A 24 1.36 2.99 -4.80
CA MET A 24 0.26 3.66 -5.49
C MET A 24 0.62 5.10 -5.78
N SER A 25 0.42 5.56 -7.01
CA SER A 25 0.61 6.98 -7.33
C SER A 25 -0.51 7.51 -8.21
N SER A 26 -0.85 8.78 -8.03
CA SER A 26 -1.74 9.53 -8.91
C SER A 26 -1.09 10.84 -9.28
N ILE A 27 -0.94 11.10 -10.59
CA ILE A 27 -0.43 12.38 -11.10
C ILE A 27 -1.62 13.19 -11.58
N GLY A 28 -1.92 14.30 -10.92
CA GLY A 28 -3.03 15.19 -11.27
C GLY A 28 -4.42 14.56 -11.10
N GLY A 29 -4.53 13.53 -10.27
CA GLY A 29 -5.76 12.77 -10.05
C GLY A 29 -6.04 12.51 -8.58
N ASN A 30 -7.21 11.91 -8.31
CA ASN A 30 -7.64 11.52 -6.98
C ASN A 30 -7.20 10.07 -6.70
N LEU A 31 -6.42 9.87 -5.65
CA LEU A 31 -6.08 8.54 -5.16
C LEU A 31 -7.16 8.04 -4.19
N SER A 32 -8.00 7.12 -4.65
CA SER A 32 -9.15 6.57 -3.88
C SER A 32 -9.18 5.04 -3.86
N ALA A 33 -8.01 4.40 -3.87
CA ALA A 33 -7.93 2.94 -3.80
C ALA A 33 -8.61 2.40 -2.54
N GLN A 34 -9.37 1.31 -2.66
CA GLN A 34 -9.98 0.61 -1.53
C GLN A 34 -9.29 -0.73 -1.33
N ILE A 35 -8.63 -0.89 -0.19
CA ILE A 35 -7.97 -2.11 0.24
C ILE A 35 -8.76 -2.69 1.41
N THR A 36 -9.33 -3.88 1.22
CA THR A 36 -10.27 -4.48 2.18
C THR A 36 -9.89 -5.91 2.52
N ASN A 37 -10.01 -6.30 3.78
CA ASN A 37 -9.75 -7.68 4.24
C ASN A 37 -8.37 -8.22 3.77
N CYS A 38 -7.33 -7.40 3.83
CA CYS A 38 -5.99 -7.78 3.37
C CYS A 38 -5.00 -7.96 4.52
N VAL A 39 -3.99 -8.79 4.30
CA VAL A 39 -2.89 -9.01 5.25
C VAL A 39 -1.58 -8.61 4.60
N PHE A 40 -0.79 -7.79 5.29
CA PHE A 40 0.56 -7.41 4.92
C PHE A 40 1.52 -7.97 5.97
N ASN A 41 2.29 -8.98 5.58
CA ASN A 41 3.18 -9.72 6.47
C ASN A 41 4.62 -9.68 5.95
N ALA A 42 5.56 -9.20 6.76
CA ALA A 42 6.98 -9.33 6.46
C ALA A 42 7.40 -8.72 5.10
N ASN A 43 6.67 -7.73 4.59
CA ASN A 43 7.11 -6.99 3.41
C ASN A 43 8.16 -5.94 3.81
N GLY A 44 9.05 -5.61 2.88
CA GLY A 44 10.08 -4.58 3.02
C GLY A 44 9.51 -3.17 3.20
N ILE A 45 10.36 -2.16 2.98
CA ILE A 45 10.15 -0.75 3.33
C ILE A 45 8.66 -0.33 3.34
N GLU A 46 8.20 0.05 4.54
CA GLU A 46 6.87 0.59 4.88
C GLU A 46 5.66 -0.32 4.59
N HIS A 47 5.86 -1.53 4.05
CA HIS A 47 4.87 -2.37 3.35
C HIS A 47 4.22 -1.70 2.13
N LEU A 48 3.88 -0.42 2.24
CA LEU A 48 3.08 0.34 1.31
C LEU A 48 3.68 1.72 1.12
N ARG A 49 3.58 2.25 -0.09
CA ARG A 49 3.74 3.68 -0.34
C ARG A 49 2.56 4.20 -1.14
N TYR A 50 2.16 5.43 -0.87
CA TYR A 50 1.32 6.16 -1.79
C TYR A 50 1.74 7.62 -1.96
N ASP A 51 1.47 8.17 -3.15
CA ASP A 51 1.71 9.57 -3.53
C ASP A 51 0.54 10.08 -4.38
N ASP A 52 -0.12 11.13 -3.92
CA ASP A 52 -1.27 11.73 -4.59
C ASP A 52 -0.96 13.06 -5.29
N GLY A 53 0.32 13.45 -5.36
CA GLY A 53 0.74 14.69 -6.00
C GLY A 53 0.17 15.96 -5.35
N ASN A 54 -0.11 15.94 -4.04
CA ASN A 54 -0.75 17.02 -3.27
C ASN A 54 -2.26 17.21 -3.54
N ALA A 55 -2.94 16.19 -4.05
CA ALA A 55 -4.40 16.23 -4.24
C ALA A 55 -5.19 16.18 -2.91
N ASN A 56 -4.51 15.92 -1.78
CA ASN A 56 -5.08 15.68 -0.46
C ASN A 56 -6.09 14.51 -0.45
N THR A 57 -5.67 13.40 -1.07
CA THR A 57 -6.43 12.16 -1.25
C THR A 57 -5.58 10.97 -0.82
N GLN A 58 -6.23 9.91 -0.36
CA GLN A 58 -5.51 8.75 0.18
C GLN A 58 -6.25 7.45 -0.11
N PRO A 59 -5.51 6.32 -0.17
CA PRO A 59 -6.14 5.00 -0.15
C PRO A 59 -6.89 4.78 1.18
N HIS A 60 -7.95 4.00 1.11
CA HIS A 60 -8.74 3.57 2.25
C HIS A 60 -8.44 2.11 2.56
N PHE A 61 -7.99 1.86 3.79
CA PHE A 61 -7.75 0.51 4.31
C PHE A 61 -8.86 0.16 5.31
N MET A 62 -9.51 -0.98 5.12
CA MET A 62 -10.55 -1.47 6.01
C MET A 62 -10.34 -2.95 6.29
N ASN A 63 -10.40 -3.35 7.56
CA ASN A 63 -10.12 -4.72 7.99
C ASN A 63 -8.78 -5.25 7.47
N CYS A 64 -7.76 -4.41 7.46
CA CYS A 64 -6.42 -4.78 7.03
C CYS A 64 -5.50 -4.97 8.23
N THR A 65 -4.64 -5.98 8.16
CA THR A 65 -3.66 -6.30 9.20
C THR A 65 -2.24 -6.10 8.66
N PHE A 66 -1.42 -5.36 9.39
CA PHE A 66 -0.04 -5.03 9.03
C PHE A 66 0.90 -5.53 10.13
N TYR A 67 1.88 -6.37 9.79
CA TYR A 67 2.90 -6.83 10.74
C TYR A 67 4.19 -7.28 10.07
N GLY A 68 5.29 -7.17 10.82
CA GLY A 68 6.60 -7.65 10.40
C GLY A 68 7.31 -6.78 9.36
N ALA A 69 6.93 -5.51 9.18
CA ALA A 69 7.63 -4.62 8.24
C ALA A 69 9.14 -4.61 8.52
N LEU A 70 9.93 -4.93 7.50
CA LEU A 70 11.39 -4.92 7.60
C LEU A 70 11.86 -3.47 7.35
N LEU A 71 12.40 -2.82 8.37
CA LEU A 71 13.23 -1.63 8.19
C LEU A 71 14.51 -2.10 7.51
N GLN A 72 14.75 -1.68 6.26
CA GLN A 72 16.08 -1.79 5.67
C GLN A 72 16.90 -0.59 6.17
N GLU A 73 18.10 -0.87 6.67
CA GLU A 73 19.11 0.12 7.10
C GLU A 73 19.51 1.07 5.96
#